data_AF-A0A535LL57-F1
#
_entry.id   AF-A0A535LL57-F1
#
_cell.length_a   1.000
_cell.length_b   1.000
_cell.length_c   1.000
_cell.angle_alpha   90.00
_cell.angle_beta   90.00
_cell.angle_gamma   90.00
#
_symmetry.space_group_name_H-M   'P 1'
#
loop_
_entity.id
_entity.type
_entity.pdbx_description
1 polymer ?
#
loop_
_entity_poly.entity_id
_entity_poly.type
_entity_poly.pdbx_seq_one_letter_code
_entity_poly.pdbx_strand_id
1 'polypeptide(L)'
;MVEAKADYPSGHVREHRAFLYVVLLLDSVAIGAAWILPSPDFNRLAYKHIDGDREILEFRGDPARSDSYAIFRVPPLELGPRLLSAVDSVEESIPPEFVSAASGLMGAARRTVR
;
A
#
# COMPACT_ATOMS: atom_id res chain seq x y z
N MET A 1 4.99 10.84 -12.44
CA MET A 1 5.04 10.55 -10.99
C MET A 1 3.66 10.12 -10.53
N VAL A 2 3.60 9.06 -9.74
CA VAL A 2 2.40 8.48 -9.12
C VAL A 2 2.50 8.72 -7.63
N GLU A 3 1.44 9.27 -7.04
CA GLU A 3 1.39 9.61 -5.62
C GLU A 3 0.19 8.94 -4.97
N ALA A 4 0.39 8.39 -3.78
CA ALA A 4 -0.67 7.83 -2.95
C ALA A 4 -0.35 8.05 -1.47
N LYS A 5 -1.37 8.06 -0.62
CA LYS A 5 -1.20 8.27 0.82
C LYS A 5 -1.92 7.18 1.61
N ALA A 6 -1.28 6.73 2.68
CA ALA A 6 -1.89 5.91 3.70
C ALA A 6 -1.83 6.67 5.02
N ASP A 7 -2.94 6.68 5.75
CA ASP A 7 -3.13 7.51 6.94
C ASP A 7 -3.55 6.61 8.12
N TYR A 8 -2.76 6.67 9.19
CA TYR A 8 -2.95 5.87 10.40
C TYR A 8 -3.03 6.75 11.65
N PRO A 9 -3.74 6.33 12.70
CA PRO A 9 -3.47 6.85 14.03
C PRO A 9 -1.99 6.63 14.39
N SER A 10 -1.37 7.59 15.09
CA SER A 10 0.02 7.50 15.51
C SER A 10 0.30 6.21 16.28
N GLY A 11 1.40 5.53 15.94
CA GLY A 11 1.77 4.24 16.53
C GLY A 11 0.95 3.03 16.06
N HIS A 12 0.03 3.22 15.11
CA HIS A 12 -0.85 2.15 14.58
C HIS A 12 -0.60 1.86 13.09
N VAL A 13 0.53 2.31 12.55
CA VAL A 13 0.99 1.90 11.22
C VAL A 13 1.12 0.38 11.17
N ARG A 14 0.64 -0.23 10.08
CA ARG A 14 0.74 -1.68 9.88
C ARG A 14 2.16 -2.04 9.51
N GLU A 15 2.82 -2.88 10.29
CA GLU A 15 4.23 -3.27 10.05
C GLU A 15 4.39 -4.73 9.59
N HIS A 16 3.34 -5.55 9.63
CA HIS A 16 3.48 -6.98 9.32
C HIS A 16 3.53 -7.25 7.81
N ARG A 17 4.34 -8.24 7.39
CA ARG A 17 4.53 -8.59 5.97
C ARG A 17 3.26 -9.09 5.27
N ALA A 18 2.30 -9.62 6.03
CA ALA A 18 0.99 -10.03 5.51
C ALA A 18 0.14 -8.86 5.02
N PHE A 19 0.41 -7.65 5.51
CA PHE A 19 -0.25 -6.45 5.03
C PHE A 19 0.51 -5.94 3.80
N LEU A 20 -0.22 -5.77 2.69
CA LEU A 20 0.36 -5.32 1.43
C LEU A 20 -0.21 -3.97 1.05
N TYR A 21 0.65 -3.10 0.52
CA TYR A 21 0.23 -1.92 -0.23
C TYR A 21 0.26 -2.27 -1.71
N VAL A 22 -0.88 -2.09 -2.37
CA VAL A 22 -1.00 -2.21 -3.82
C VAL A 22 -1.32 -0.84 -4.37
N VAL A 23 -0.40 -0.28 -5.15
CA VAL A 23 -0.57 1.02 -5.80
C VAL A 23 -0.78 0.79 -7.28
N LEU A 24 -1.87 1.32 -7.83
CA LEU A 24 -2.21 1.17 -9.25
C LEU A 24 -2.31 2.54 -9.89
N LEU A 25 -1.58 2.74 -10.98
CA LEU A 25 -1.83 3.82 -11.94
C LEU A 25 -2.83 3.30 -12.97
N LEU A 26 -3.99 3.92 -13.04
CA LEU A 26 -5.05 3.56 -13.99
C LEU A 26 -5.08 4.56 -15.15
N ASP A 27 -4.95 4.04 -16.36
CA ASP A 27 -5.07 4.78 -17.61
C ASP A 27 -6.39 4.40 -18.28
N SER A 28 -7.44 5.20 -18.10
CA SER A 28 -8.81 5.04 -18.65
C SER A 28 -9.44 3.65 -18.49
N VAL A 29 -8.96 2.65 -19.20
CA VAL A 29 -9.44 1.25 -19.24
C VAL A 29 -8.39 0.21 -18.87
N ALA A 30 -7.14 0.62 -18.59
CA ALA A 30 -6.02 -0.27 -18.33
C ALA A 30 -5.24 0.13 -17.09
N ILE A 31 -4.48 -0.82 -16.52
CA ILE A 31 -3.48 -0.53 -15.50
C ILE A 31 -2.21 -0.11 -16.25
N GLY A 32 -1.82 1.16 -16.13
CA GLY A 32 -0.60 1.69 -16.75
C GLY A 32 0.66 1.28 -15.97
N ALA A 33 0.56 1.19 -14.65
CA ALA A 33 1.60 0.66 -13.79
C ALA A 33 1.02 0.11 -12.48
N ALA A 34 1.69 -0.86 -11.89
CA ALA A 34 1.34 -1.41 -10.59
C ALA A 34 2.57 -1.61 -9.72
N TRP A 35 2.39 -1.47 -8.41
CA TRP A 35 3.37 -1.84 -7.39
C TRP A 35 2.69 -2.72 -6.35
N ILE A 36 3.38 -3.77 -5.89
CA ILE A 36 2.97 -4.57 -4.75
C ILE A 36 4.10 -4.53 -3.73
N LEU A 37 3.83 -3.98 -2.55
CA LEU A 37 4.83 -3.78 -1.52
C LEU A 37 4.38 -4.43 -0.21
N PRO A 38 5.21 -5.29 0.41
CA PRO A 38 5.02 -5.65 1.80
C PRO A 38 5.07 -4.42 2.70
N SER A 39 4.26 -4.41 3.76
CA SER A 39 4.18 -3.28 4.70
C SER A 39 5.53 -2.79 5.23
N PRO A 40 6.44 -3.65 5.73
CA PRO A 40 7.72 -3.18 6.26
C PRO A 40 8.58 -2.47 5.19
N ASP A 41 8.53 -2.94 3.95
CA ASP A 41 9.27 -2.34 2.84
C ASP A 41 8.68 -0.99 2.45
N PHE A 42 7.35 -0.91 2.33
CA PHE A 42 6.68 0.35 2.07
C PHE A 42 6.96 1.38 3.18
N ASN A 43 6.77 1.00 4.45
CA ASN A 43 6.97 1.89 5.58
C ASN A 43 8.41 2.40 5.68
N ARG A 44 9.40 1.59 5.27
CA ARG A 44 10.81 2.00 5.24
C ARG A 44 11.10 3.02 4.14
N LEU A 45 10.41 2.94 3.00
CA LEU A 45 10.66 3.77 1.82
C LEU A 45 9.76 5.01 1.74
N ALA A 46 8.58 4.96 2.34
CA ALA A 46 7.59 6.03 2.30
C ALA A 46 8.12 7.29 2.97
N TYR A 47 7.78 8.45 2.38
CA TYR A 47 7.95 9.70 3.09
C TYR A 47 6.95 9.74 4.24
N LYS A 48 7.45 9.95 5.47
CA LYS A 48 6.63 9.97 6.68
C LYS A 48 6.49 11.39 7.18
N HIS A 49 5.27 11.78 7.54
CA HIS A 49 5.08 12.94 8.38
C HIS A 49 3.98 12.71 9.41
N ILE A 50 4.05 13.44 10.51
CA ILE A 50 3.05 13.44 11.57
C ILE A 50 2.15 14.67 11.36
N ASP A 51 0.85 14.49 11.51
CA ASP A 51 -0.15 15.56 11.52
C ASP A 51 -1.10 15.36 12.70
N GLY A 52 -0.90 16.10 13.78
CA GLY A 52 -1.62 15.88 15.03
C GLY A 52 -1.40 14.47 15.59
N ASP A 53 -2.48 13.69 15.70
CA ASP A 53 -2.49 12.30 16.17
C ASP A 53 -2.43 11.27 15.02
N ARG A 54 -2.07 11.72 13.82
CA ARG A 54 -1.98 10.91 12.60
C ARG A 54 -0.55 10.76 12.12
N GLU A 55 -0.22 9.57 11.62
CA GLU A 55 0.99 9.28 10.87
C GLU A 55 0.63 9.01 9.41
N ILE A 56 1.13 9.86 8.52
CA ILE A 56 0.86 9.83 7.08
C ILE A 56 2.09 9.28 6.36
N LEU A 57 1.88 8.23 5.58
CA LEU A 57 2.87 7.60 4.72
C LEU A 57 2.56 7.95 3.27
N GLU A 58 3.51 8.57 2.58
CA GLU A 58 3.36 8.97 1.19
C GLU A 58 4.20 8.08 0.26
N PHE A 59 3.50 7.43 -0.67
CA PHE A 59 4.09 6.79 -1.83
C PHE A 59 4.40 7.84 -2.90
N ARG A 60 5.60 7.79 -3.47
CA ARG A 60 5.98 8.58 -4.65
C ARG A 60 6.83 7.74 -5.57
N GLY A 61 6.18 7.12 -6.56
CA GLY A 61 6.82 6.24 -7.53
C GLY A 61 6.76 6.81 -8.94
N ASP A 62 7.69 6.43 -9.79
CA ASP A 62 7.71 6.80 -11.20
C ASP A 62 7.63 5.55 -12.08
N PRO A 63 6.64 5.44 -12.98
CA PRO A 63 6.47 4.26 -13.82
C PRO A 63 7.57 4.12 -14.89
N ALA A 64 8.33 5.18 -15.19
CA ALA A 64 9.35 5.20 -16.23
C ALA A 64 10.79 5.24 -15.69
N ARG A 65 11.00 5.61 -14.41
CA ARG A 65 12.35 5.73 -13.82
C ARG A 65 12.69 4.54 -12.92
N SER A 66 13.99 4.35 -12.65
CA SER A 66 14.50 3.36 -11.70
C SER A 66 14.68 4.00 -10.32
N ASP A 67 13.56 4.29 -9.64
CA ASP A 67 13.56 4.80 -8.27
C ASP A 67 13.65 3.67 -7.22
N SER A 68 13.52 4.01 -5.94
CA SER A 68 13.53 3.04 -4.83
C SER A 68 12.36 2.05 -4.87
N TYR A 69 11.27 2.39 -5.57
CA TYR A 69 10.09 1.55 -5.70
C TYR A 69 10.12 0.68 -6.96
N ALA A 70 11.07 0.89 -7.87
CA ALA A 70 11.16 0.20 -9.15
C ALA A 70 11.22 -1.33 -9.00
N ILE A 71 11.84 -1.84 -7.94
CA ILE A 71 11.93 -3.29 -7.67
C ILE A 71 10.59 -3.93 -7.31
N PHE A 72 9.62 -3.13 -6.87
CA PHE A 72 8.27 -3.58 -6.52
C PHE A 72 7.27 -3.39 -7.66
N ARG A 73 7.71 -2.87 -8.81
CA ARG A 73 6.84 -2.75 -9.98
C ARG A 73 6.46 -4.11 -10.50
N VAL A 74 5.18 -4.25 -10.81
CA VAL A 74 4.60 -5.49 -11.32
C VAL A 74 3.93 -5.19 -12.67
N PRO A 75 4.23 -5.97 -13.72
CA PRO A 75 3.48 -5.89 -14.97
C PRO A 75 1.98 -6.14 -14.73
N PRO A 76 1.06 -5.41 -15.38
CA PRO A 76 -0.38 -5.57 -15.16
C PRO A 76 -0.88 -7.02 -15.23
N LEU A 77 -0.37 -7.81 -16.17
CA LEU A 77 -0.75 -9.22 -16.36
C LEU A 77 -0.22 -10.15 -15.25
N GLU A 78 0.80 -9.72 -14.50
CA GLU A 78 1.38 -10.47 -13.38
C GLU A 78 0.73 -10.12 -12.04
N LEU A 79 -0.16 -9.12 -11.98
CA LEU A 79 -0.72 -8.64 -10.71
C LEU A 79 -1.39 -9.77 -9.91
N GLY A 80 -2.27 -10.54 -10.55
CA GLY A 80 -2.96 -11.67 -9.92
C GLY A 80 -1.99 -12.72 -9.36
N PRO A 81 -1.11 -13.32 -10.20
CA PRO A 81 -0.11 -14.28 -9.75
C PRO A 81 0.81 -13.76 -8.63
N ARG A 82 1.21 -12.49 -8.67
CA ARG A 82 2.08 -11.88 -7.63
C ARG A 82 1.34 -11.70 -6.31
N LEU A 83 0.06 -11.32 -6.35
CA LEU A 83 -0.76 -11.25 -5.13
C LEU A 83 -0.95 -12.64 -4.53
N LEU A 84 -1.25 -13.64 -5.35
CA LEU A 84 -1.41 -15.02 -4.88
C LEU A 84 -0.11 -15.52 -4.22
N SER A 85 1.03 -15.33 -4.89
CA SER A 85 2.33 -15.69 -4.33
C SER A 85 2.65 -14.94 -3.03
N ALA A 86 2.24 -13.68 -2.92
CA ALA A 86 2.42 -12.91 -1.69
C ALA A 86 1.57 -13.46 -0.55
N VAL A 87 0.30 -13.80 -0.81
CA VAL A 87 -0.60 -14.45 0.15
C VAL A 87 -0.06 -15.79 0.60
N ASP A 88 0.36 -16.64 -0.34
CA ASP A 88 0.90 -17.99 -0.04
C ASP A 88 2.22 -17.94 0.74
N SER A 89 2.95 -16.82 0.67
CA SER A 89 4.22 -16.62 1.41
C SER A 89 4.03 -16.18 2.86
N VAL A 90 2.81 -15.82 3.27
CA VAL A 90 2.50 -15.48 4.65
C VAL A 90 2.31 -16.76 5.44
N GLU A 91 3.08 -16.94 6.52
CA GLU A 91 2.89 -18.08 7.43
C GLU A 91 1.46 -18.12 8.00
N GLU A 92 0.95 -19.34 8.21
CA GLU A 92 -0.45 -19.67 8.49
C GLU A 92 -1.05 -18.95 9.73
N SER A 93 -0.21 -18.39 10.62
CA SER A 93 -0.68 -17.59 11.76
C SER A 93 -0.65 -16.09 11.46
N ILE A 94 -1.67 -15.59 10.78
CA ILE A 94 -1.96 -14.15 10.77
C ILE A 94 -2.53 -13.80 12.15
N PRO A 95 -1.90 -12.88 12.92
CA PRO A 95 -2.40 -12.53 14.24
C PRO A 95 -3.82 -11.94 14.18
N PRO A 96 -4.75 -12.31 15.08
CA PRO A 96 -6.16 -11.89 15.03
C PRO A 96 -6.38 -10.37 14.96
N GLU A 97 -5.47 -9.60 15.56
CA GLU A 97 -5.47 -8.14 15.55
C GLU A 97 -5.36 -7.52 14.13
N PHE A 98 -4.90 -8.27 13.14
CA PHE A 98 -4.85 -7.84 11.74
C PHE A 98 -6.23 -7.85 11.06
N VAL A 99 -7.13 -8.77 11.45
CA VAL A 99 -8.45 -8.95 10.81
C VAL A 99 -9.46 -7.91 11.31
N SER A 100 -9.43 -7.58 12.60
CA SER A 100 -10.36 -6.64 13.24
C SER A 100 -10.25 -5.21 12.69
N ALA A 101 -9.03 -4.77 12.36
CA ALA A 101 -8.78 -3.39 11.98
C ALA A 101 -9.10 -3.03 10.51
N ALA A 102 -9.37 -4.03 9.66
CA ALA A 102 -9.85 -3.81 8.29
C ALA A 102 -11.20 -3.05 8.25
N SER A 103 -11.99 -3.15 9.31
CA SER A 103 -13.27 -2.43 9.46
C SER A 103 -13.12 -0.90 9.49
N GLY A 104 -11.94 -0.37 9.83
CA GLY A 104 -11.68 1.08 9.90
C GLY A 104 -11.33 1.74 8.55
N LEU A 105 -10.91 0.96 7.54
CA LEU A 105 -10.40 1.50 6.27
C LEU A 105 -11.49 1.74 5.21
N MET A 106 -12.69 1.20 5.38
CA MET A 106 -13.83 1.42 4.47
C MET A 106 -14.55 2.77 4.68
N GLY A 107 -14.10 3.62 5.62
CA GLY A 107 -14.78 4.86 6.00
C GLY A 107 -14.22 6.17 5.42
N ALA A 108 -12.99 6.19 4.90
CA ALA A 108 -12.31 7.46 4.58
C ALA A 108 -12.66 8.05 3.20
N ALA A 109 -13.38 7.32 2.34
CA ALA A 109 -13.73 7.79 0.98
C ALA A 109 -14.98 8.70 0.90
N ARG A 110 -15.57 9.12 2.03
CA ARG A 110 -16.70 10.08 2.02
C ARG A 110 -16.51 11.21 3.03
N ARG A 111 -15.77 12.24 2.64
CA ARG A 111 -16.09 13.61 3.02
C ARG A 111 -16.35 14.43 1.77
N THR A 112 -17.64 14.56 1.46
CA THR A 112 -18.20 15.57 0.56
C THR A 112 -17.71 16.95 0.98
N VAL A 113 -17.03 17.64 0.07
CA VAL A 113 -16.83 19.08 0.14
C VAL A 113 -18.18 19.73 -0.14
N ARG A 114 -18.61 20.59 0.78
CA ARG A 114 -19.76 21.48 0.63
C ARG A 114 -19.24 22.89 0.44
#